data_AF-A0A7C4U432-F1
#
_entry.id   AF-A0A7C4U432-F1
#
_cell.length_a   1.000
_cell.length_b   1.000
_cell.length_c   1.000
_cell.angle_alpha   90.00
_cell.angle_beta   90.00
_cell.angle_gamma   90.00
#
_symmetry.space_group_name_H-M   'P 1'
#
loop_
_entity.id
_entity.type
_entity.pdbx_description
1 polymer ?
#
loop_
_entity_poly.entity_id
_entity_poly.type
_entity_poly.pdbx_seq_one_letter_code
_entity_poly.pdbx_strand_id
1 'polypeptide(L)'
;MLTMLGLTGFIAGKTGYLPENAGVVLSRIVIKLTAPLLIVTTMANHKFSRNDFNNGIIIYFCALVFLVFAFVLSHLTSSRLGLSDAAGNIYRMQSVFGNVIFLAYPLLDALFGNIGLIYGIFFNLANDSLLWTLGIYLVNKHNTTRWQDNLKHLVNGN
;
A
#
# COMPACT_ATOMS: atom_id res chain seq x y z
N MET A 1 21.06 0.15 -11.80
CA MET A 1 20.07 0.90 -12.62
C MET A 1 19.05 1.64 -11.75
N LEU A 2 18.34 0.97 -10.84
CA LEU A 2 17.34 1.61 -9.96
C LEU A 2 17.94 2.71 -9.06
N THR A 3 19.13 2.45 -8.49
CA THR A 3 19.88 3.42 -7.68
C THR A 3 20.26 4.67 -8.47
N MET A 4 20.63 4.50 -9.74
CA MET A 4 20.91 5.62 -10.64
C MET A 4 19.64 6.42 -10.91
N LEU A 5 18.51 5.76 -11.21
CA LEU A 5 17.22 6.42 -11.42
C LEU A 5 16.78 7.26 -10.21
N GLY A 6 16.95 6.70 -9.00
CA GLY A 6 16.67 7.40 -7.75
C GLY A 6 17.57 8.61 -7.52
N LEU A 7 18.87 8.48 -7.82
CA LEU A 7 19.83 9.57 -7.74
C LEU A 7 19.53 10.69 -8.74
N THR A 8 19.18 10.37 -9.99
CA THR A 8 18.79 11.41 -10.97
C THR A 8 17.52 12.13 -10.54
N GLY A 9 16.52 11.41 -10.02
CA GLY A 9 15.30 12.02 -9.49
C GLY A 9 15.58 12.96 -8.31
N PHE A 10 16.47 12.56 -7.39
CA PHE A 10 16.87 13.39 -6.26
C PHE A 10 17.61 14.65 -6.69
N ILE A 11 18.57 14.51 -7.62
CA ILE A 11 19.34 15.65 -8.16
C ILE A 11 18.40 16.61 -8.89
N ALA A 12 17.49 16.11 -9.72
CA ALA A 12 16.54 16.94 -10.47
C ALA A 12 15.56 17.72 -9.60
N GLY A 13 15.15 17.15 -8.45
CA GLY A 13 14.36 17.87 -7.44
C GLY A 13 15.18 18.93 -6.71
N LYS A 14 16.44 18.64 -6.39
CA LYS A 14 17.33 19.57 -5.66
C LYS A 14 17.81 20.75 -6.52
N THR A 15 17.95 20.56 -7.84
CA THR A 15 18.39 21.62 -8.76
C THR A 15 17.26 22.56 -9.20
N GLY A 16 16.02 22.35 -8.74
CA GLY A 16 14.86 23.15 -9.15
C GLY A 16 14.44 22.92 -10.60
N TYR A 17 14.98 21.89 -11.27
CA TYR A 17 14.60 21.50 -12.63
C TYR A 17 13.15 21.01 -12.67
N LEU A 18 12.71 20.32 -11.62
CA LEU A 18 11.30 20.03 -11.40
C LEU A 18 10.67 21.13 -10.53
N PRO A 19 9.52 21.71 -10.92
CA PRO A 19 8.79 22.63 -10.06
C PRO A 19 8.37 21.93 -8.75
N GLU A 20 8.22 22.69 -7.66
CA GLU A 20 7.93 22.13 -6.33
C GLU A 20 6.68 21.24 -6.30
N ASN A 21 5.70 21.51 -7.17
CA ASN A 21 4.47 20.73 -7.31
C ASN A 21 4.61 19.46 -8.18
N ALA A 22 5.75 19.27 -8.85
CA ALA A 22 5.95 18.16 -9.78
C ALA A 22 5.82 16.80 -9.10
N GLY A 23 6.29 16.65 -7.86
CA GLY A 23 6.17 15.41 -7.11
C GLY A 23 4.72 14.99 -6.89
N VAL A 24 3.83 15.95 -6.57
CA VAL A 24 2.40 15.71 -6.38
C VAL A 24 1.72 15.32 -7.69
N VAL A 25 2.05 16.03 -8.77
CA VAL A 25 1.48 15.76 -10.10
C VAL A 25 1.93 14.39 -10.61
N LEU A 26 3.22 14.08 -10.53
CA LEU A 26 3.78 12.79 -10.92
C LEU A 26 3.19 11.65 -10.09
N SER A 27 3.15 11.78 -8.77
CA SER A 27 2.54 10.78 -7.89
C SER A 27 1.08 10.51 -8.27
N ARG A 28 0.31 11.57 -8.55
CA ARG A 28 -1.10 11.44 -8.97
C ARG A 28 -1.22 10.71 -10.31
N ILE A 29 -0.35 10.98 -11.27
CA ILE A 29 -0.33 10.26 -12.56
C ILE A 29 0.01 8.79 -12.33
N VAL A 30 1.07 8.48 -11.59
CA VAL A 30 1.48 7.09 -11.39
C VAL A 30 0.42 6.30 -10.62
N ILE A 31 -0.14 6.85 -9.55
CA ILE A 31 -1.12 6.13 -8.73
C ILE A 31 -2.49 6.04 -9.44
N LYS A 32 -2.96 7.11 -10.08
CA LYS A 32 -4.32 7.15 -10.66
C LYS A 32 -4.41 6.62 -12.09
N LEU A 33 -3.33 6.70 -12.87
CA LEU A 33 -3.32 6.27 -14.27
C LEU A 33 -2.40 5.07 -14.45
N THR A 34 -1.12 5.20 -14.14
CA THR A 34 -0.14 4.17 -14.51
C THR A 34 -0.35 2.87 -13.75
N ALA A 35 -0.66 2.91 -12.46
CA ALA A 35 -0.90 1.71 -11.64
C ALA A 35 -2.09 0.87 -12.14
N PRO A 36 -3.30 1.42 -12.36
CA PRO A 36 -4.41 0.63 -12.90
C PRO A 36 -4.14 0.16 -14.33
N LEU A 37 -3.51 0.98 -15.19
CA LEU A 37 -3.14 0.55 -16.53
C LEU A 37 -2.12 -0.60 -16.50
N LEU A 38 -1.12 -0.54 -15.61
CA LEU A 38 -0.12 -1.59 -15.44
C LEU A 38 -0.78 -2.91 -15.03
N ILE A 39 -1.70 -2.88 -14.06
CA ILE A 39 -2.44 -4.08 -13.66
C ILE A 39 -3.20 -4.66 -14.85
N VAL A 40 -3.93 -3.83 -15.60
CA VAL A 40 -4.71 -4.27 -16.78
C VAL A 40 -3.80 -4.85 -17.86
N THR A 41 -2.68 -4.19 -18.20
CA THR A 41 -1.78 -4.66 -19.26
C THR A 41 -1.05 -5.93 -18.86
N THR A 42 -0.64 -6.05 -17.59
CA THR A 42 -0.03 -7.29 -17.06
C THR A 42 -1.03 -8.44 -17.10
N MET A 43 -2.29 -8.22 -16.69
CA MET A 43 -3.33 -9.25 -16.73
C MET A 43 -3.74 -9.63 -18.17
N ALA A 44 -3.81 -8.66 -19.08
CA ALA A 44 -4.21 -8.89 -20.47
C ALA A 44 -3.14 -9.64 -21.29
N ASN A 45 -1.86 -9.39 -21.02
CA ASN A 45 -0.76 -10.02 -21.75
C ASN A 45 -0.31 -11.36 -21.15
N HIS A 46 -0.71 -11.69 -19.92
CA HIS A 46 -0.31 -12.94 -19.29
C HIS A 46 -1.27 -14.08 -19.60
N LYS A 47 -0.74 -15.15 -20.18
CA LYS A 47 -1.47 -16.43 -20.27
C LYS A 47 -1.41 -17.10 -18.90
N PHE A 48 -2.43 -16.87 -18.08
CA PHE A 48 -2.54 -17.50 -16.76
C PHE A 48 -2.47 -19.03 -16.89
N SER A 49 -1.33 -19.60 -16.47
CA SER A 49 -1.22 -21.03 -16.25
C SER A 49 -1.87 -21.39 -14.92
N ARG A 50 -2.41 -22.61 -14.82
CA ARG A 50 -2.99 -23.13 -13.57
C ARG A 50 -1.98 -23.16 -12.42
N ASN A 51 -0.69 -23.27 -12.76
CA ASN A 51 0.41 -23.25 -11.80
C ASN A 51 0.68 -21.84 -11.23
N ASP A 52 0.55 -20.79 -12.06
CA ASP A 52 0.75 -19.41 -11.65
C ASP A 52 -0.30 -18.96 -10.63
N PHE A 53 -1.54 -19.42 -10.83
CA PHE A 53 -2.64 -19.15 -9.91
C PHE A 53 -2.44 -19.83 -8.54
N ASN A 54 -2.02 -21.11 -8.53
CA ASN A 54 -1.70 -21.80 -7.28
C ASN A 54 -0.55 -21.12 -6.52
N ASN A 55 0.52 -20.73 -7.23
CA ASN A 55 1.62 -19.98 -6.64
C ASN A 55 1.15 -18.62 -6.10
N GLY A 56 0.28 -17.93 -6.84
CA GLY A 56 -0.35 -16.69 -6.40
C GLY A 56 -1.13 -16.84 -5.09
N ILE A 57 -1.88 -17.92 -4.93
CA ILE A 57 -2.60 -18.23 -3.68
C ILE A 57 -1.62 -18.48 -2.53
N ILE A 58 -0.55 -19.23 -2.76
CA ILE A 58 0.49 -19.46 -1.73
C ILE A 58 1.09 -18.12 -1.28
N ILE A 59 1.40 -17.25 -2.24
CA ILE A 59 1.93 -15.91 -1.97
C ILE A 59 0.93 -15.05 -1.20
N TYR A 60 -0.36 -15.13 -1.53
CA TYR A 60 -1.41 -14.45 -0.79
C TYR A 60 -1.42 -14.85 0.70
N PHE A 61 -1.35 -16.16 1.01
CA PHE A 61 -1.28 -16.62 2.40
C PHE A 61 0.03 -16.23 3.09
N CYS A 62 1.17 -16.35 2.41
CA CYS A 62 2.45 -15.89 2.94
C CYS A 62 2.43 -14.38 3.24
N ALA A 63 1.80 -13.58 2.35
CA ALA A 63 1.63 -12.15 2.54
C ALA A 63 0.77 -11.84 3.76
N LEU A 64 -0.34 -12.56 3.97
CA LEU A 64 -1.16 -12.41 5.17
C LEU A 64 -0.36 -12.67 6.45
N VAL A 65 0.39 -13.78 6.49
CA VAL A 65 1.24 -14.11 7.65
C VAL A 65 2.29 -13.03 7.89
N PHE A 66 2.94 -12.56 6.82
CA PHE A 66 3.93 -11.49 6.91
C PHE A 66 3.33 -10.17 7.44
N LEU A 67 2.16 -9.77 6.94
CA LEU A 67 1.48 -8.54 7.35
C LEU A 67 0.99 -8.61 8.80
N VAL A 68 0.47 -9.77 9.24
CA VAL A 68 0.12 -10.00 10.65
C VAL A 68 1.37 -9.95 11.53
N PHE A 69 2.47 -10.54 11.09
CA PHE A 69 3.73 -10.45 11.81
C PHE A 69 4.24 -9.01 11.92
N ALA A 70 4.19 -8.24 10.82
CA ALA A 70 4.52 -6.82 10.80
C ALA A 70 3.60 -6.01 11.74
N PHE A 71 2.32 -6.37 11.83
CA PHE A 71 1.40 -5.76 12.77
C PHE A 71 1.80 -6.02 14.23
N VAL A 72 2.15 -7.25 14.58
CA VAL A 72 2.66 -7.58 15.92
C VAL A 72 3.94 -6.82 16.24
N LEU A 73 4.87 -6.76 15.29
CA LEU A 73 6.14 -6.06 15.48
C LEU A 73 5.94 -4.54 15.64
N SER A 74 5.04 -3.94 14.85
CA SER A 74 4.69 -2.53 14.98
C SER A 74 3.97 -2.23 16.29
N HIS A 75 3.16 -3.17 16.80
CA HIS A 75 2.53 -3.06 18.11
C HIS A 75 3.57 -3.01 19.24
N LEU A 76 4.53 -3.95 19.23
CA LEU A 76 5.63 -3.99 20.20
C LEU A 76 6.49 -2.72 20.13
N THR A 77 6.80 -2.25 18.93
CA THR A 77 7.63 -1.06 18.71
C THR A 77 6.92 0.20 19.18
N SER A 78 5.62 0.34 18.88
CA SER A 78 4.79 1.44 19.35
C SER A 78 4.70 1.47 20.88
N SER A 79 4.61 0.32 21.54
CA SER A 79 4.61 0.23 23.00
C SER A 79 5.96 0.62 23.61
N ARG A 80 7.09 0.21 23.00
CA ARG A 80 8.42 0.59 23.47
C ARG A 80 8.72 2.07 23.30
N LEU A 81 8.16 2.69 22.27
CA LEU A 81 8.29 4.13 22.00
C LEU A 81 7.39 5.01 22.88
N GLY A 82 6.51 4.41 23.71
CA GLY A 82 5.62 5.15 24.59
C GLY A 82 4.61 6.03 23.84
N LEU A 83 4.25 5.66 22.61
CA LEU A 83 3.32 6.43 21.80
C LEU A 83 1.91 6.42 22.41
N SER A 84 1.24 7.58 22.40
CA SER A 84 -0.18 7.68 22.78
C SER A 84 -1.05 6.78 21.91
N ASP A 85 -2.21 6.34 22.41
CA ASP A 85 -3.07 5.39 21.69
C ASP A 85 -3.44 5.84 20.27
N ALA A 86 -3.64 7.15 20.06
CA ALA A 86 -3.90 7.72 18.74
C ALA A 86 -2.67 7.62 17.81
N ALA A 87 -1.52 8.10 18.28
CA ALA A 87 -0.28 8.11 17.50
C ALA A 87 0.24 6.69 17.25
N GLY A 88 0.08 5.79 18.21
CA GLY A 88 0.44 4.38 18.10
C GLY A 88 -0.39 3.64 17.06
N ASN A 89 -1.70 3.92 16.96
CA ASN A 89 -2.53 3.32 15.91
C ASN A 89 -2.16 3.83 14.51
N ILE A 90 -1.91 5.13 14.35
CA ILE A 90 -1.43 5.70 13.07
C ILE A 90 -0.09 5.08 12.69
N TYR A 91 0.83 4.98 13.65
CA TYR A 91 2.15 4.36 13.43
C TYR A 91 2.03 2.89 12.99
N ARG A 92 1.19 2.09 13.67
CA ARG A 92 0.95 0.69 13.29
C ARG A 92 0.35 0.59 11.89
N MET A 93 -0.61 1.45 11.56
CA MET A 93 -1.25 1.45 10.24
C MET A 93 -0.25 1.77 9.13
N GLN A 94 0.58 2.80 9.32
CA GLN A 94 1.62 3.17 8.35
C GLN A 94 2.74 2.12 8.25
N SER A 95 3.08 1.46 9.36
CA SER A 95 4.13 0.42 9.37
C SER A 95 3.71 -0.86 8.66
N VAL A 96 2.41 -1.19 8.68
CA VAL A 96 1.88 -2.41 8.05
C VAL A 96 1.43 -2.15 6.61
N PHE A 97 0.67 -1.08 6.38
CA PHE A 97 0.02 -0.79 5.09
C PHE A 97 0.79 0.28 4.29
N GLY A 98 2.10 0.10 4.14
CA GLY A 98 2.95 1.01 3.39
C GLY A 98 2.56 1.11 1.91
N ASN A 99 3.19 2.03 1.17
CA ASN A 99 2.97 2.16 -0.27
C ASN A 99 3.68 1.04 -1.04
N VAL A 100 3.00 -0.11 -1.17
CA VAL A 100 3.53 -1.30 -1.82
C VAL A 100 3.43 -1.25 -3.35
N ILE A 101 2.58 -0.40 -3.91
CA ILE A 101 2.33 -0.40 -5.37
C ILE A 101 3.34 0.50 -6.09
N PHE A 102 3.53 1.73 -5.61
CA PHE A 102 4.30 2.75 -6.34
C PHE A 102 5.78 2.37 -6.50
N LEU A 103 6.40 1.83 -5.44
CA LEU A 103 7.81 1.44 -5.46
C LEU A 103 8.02 -0.04 -5.79
N ALA A 104 7.18 -0.94 -5.27
CA ALA A 104 7.47 -2.36 -5.42
C ALA A 104 7.17 -2.87 -6.83
N TYR A 105 6.18 -2.34 -7.55
CA TYR A 105 5.82 -2.88 -8.87
C TYR A 105 6.92 -2.63 -9.92
N PRO A 106 7.48 -1.41 -10.08
CA PRO A 106 8.62 -1.20 -10.96
C PRO A 106 9.85 -2.03 -10.56
N LEU A 107 10.05 -2.23 -9.25
CA LEU A 107 11.15 -3.05 -8.74
C LEU A 107 10.95 -4.54 -9.08
N LEU A 108 9.73 -5.06 -8.91
CA LEU A 108 9.39 -6.45 -9.22
C LEU A 108 9.47 -6.71 -10.72
N ASP A 109 9.03 -5.77 -11.55
CA ASP A 109 9.18 -5.87 -13.01
C ASP A 109 10.65 -5.89 -13.43
N ALA A 110 11.47 -5.01 -12.85
CA ALA A 110 12.90 -4.96 -13.15
C ALA A 110 13.68 -6.22 -12.73
N LEU A 111 13.26 -6.89 -11.64
CA LEU A 111 13.95 -8.06 -11.09
C LEU A 111 13.41 -9.40 -11.62
N PHE A 112 12.09 -9.51 -11.77
CA PHE A 112 11.39 -10.76 -12.03
C PHE A 112 10.44 -10.68 -13.24
N GLY A 113 10.34 -9.53 -13.90
CA GLY A 113 9.46 -9.29 -15.04
C GLY A 113 7.97 -9.47 -14.70
N ASN A 114 7.20 -9.88 -15.71
CA ASN A 114 5.74 -10.04 -15.60
C ASN A 114 5.29 -10.98 -14.47
N ILE A 115 6.06 -12.04 -14.17
CA ILE A 115 5.67 -12.99 -13.10
C ILE A 115 5.79 -12.35 -11.72
N GLY A 116 6.77 -11.46 -11.53
CA GLY A 116 6.92 -10.68 -10.31
C GLY A 116 5.76 -9.72 -10.09
N LEU A 117 5.28 -9.09 -11.16
CA LEU A 117 4.10 -8.22 -11.11
C LEU A 117 2.84 -8.98 -10.70
N ILE A 118 2.62 -10.17 -11.24
CA ILE A 118 1.47 -11.02 -10.88
C ILE A 118 1.50 -11.36 -9.39
N TYR A 119 2.66 -11.76 -8.87
CA TYR A 119 2.84 -12.03 -7.46
C TYR A 119 2.66 -10.78 -6.59
N GLY A 120 3.12 -9.62 -7.07
CA GLY A 120 2.85 -8.32 -6.44
C GLY A 120 1.35 -7.96 -6.38
N ILE A 121 0.57 -8.38 -7.38
CA ILE A 121 -0.90 -8.23 -7.38
C ILE A 121 -1.54 -9.11 -6.31
N PHE A 122 -1.14 -10.39 -6.19
CA PHE A 122 -1.63 -11.27 -5.12
C PHE A 122 -1.26 -10.76 -3.72
N PHE A 123 -0.04 -10.24 -3.55
CA PHE A 123 0.35 -9.58 -2.31
C PHE A 123 -0.53 -8.36 -2.03
N ASN A 124 -0.80 -7.53 -3.04
CA ASN A 124 -1.63 -6.35 -2.87
C ASN A 124 -3.08 -6.71 -2.47
N LEU A 125 -3.63 -7.79 -3.03
CA LEU A 125 -4.94 -8.31 -2.60
C LEU A 125 -4.95 -8.70 -1.13
N ALA A 126 -3.88 -9.34 -0.64
CA ALA A 126 -3.74 -9.66 0.79
C ALA A 126 -3.67 -8.38 1.64
N ASN A 127 -2.87 -7.41 1.21
CA ASN A 127 -2.75 -6.11 1.86
C ASN A 127 -4.09 -5.37 1.95
N ASP A 128 -4.82 -5.26 0.84
CA ASP A 128 -6.12 -4.61 0.80
C ASP A 128 -7.14 -5.34 1.69
N SER A 129 -7.14 -6.68 1.69
CA SER A 129 -8.03 -7.45 2.57
C SER A 129 -7.75 -7.22 4.06
N LEU A 130 -6.48 -7.07 4.45
CA LEU A 130 -6.12 -6.72 5.82
C LEU A 130 -6.39 -5.25 6.14
N LEU A 131 -6.26 -4.35 5.16
CA LEU A 131 -6.57 -2.93 5.34
C LEU A 131 -8.06 -2.74 5.63
N TRP A 132 -8.92 -3.42 4.89
CA TRP A 132 -10.37 -3.38 5.10
C TRP A 132 -10.82 -4.07 6.39
N THR A 133 -10.01 -4.95 6.98
CA THR A 133 -10.33 -5.63 8.24
C THR A 133 -9.64 -4.96 9.44
N LEU A 134 -8.33 -5.16 9.58
CA LEU A 134 -7.52 -4.61 10.68
C LEU A 134 -7.37 -3.09 10.58
N GLY A 135 -7.22 -2.55 9.37
CA GLY A 135 -7.09 -1.10 9.17
C GLY A 135 -8.33 -0.35 9.63
N ILE A 136 -9.53 -0.80 9.23
CA ILE A 136 -10.79 -0.21 9.70
C ILE A 136 -10.95 -0.35 11.21
N TYR A 137 -10.59 -1.49 11.79
CA TYR A 137 -10.63 -1.68 13.24
C TYR A 137 -9.72 -0.68 13.98
N LEU A 138 -8.48 -0.48 13.52
CA LEU A 138 -7.53 0.47 14.10
C LEU A 138 -7.99 1.92 14.00
N VAL A 139 -8.61 2.30 12.88
CA VAL A 139 -9.14 3.66 12.65
C VAL A 139 -10.38 3.90 13.52
N ASN A 140 -11.31 2.94 13.60
CA ASN A 140 -12.53 3.09 14.39
C ASN A 140 -12.29 3.03 15.89
N LYS A 141 -11.18 2.46 16.37
CA LYS A 141 -10.86 2.39 17.80
C LYS A 141 -10.74 3.77 18.47
N HIS A 142 -10.47 4.84 17.70
CA HIS A 142 -10.36 6.20 18.22
C HIS A 142 -11.51 7.13 17.84
N ASN A 143 -12.42 6.69 16.95
CA ASN A 143 -13.65 7.43 16.68
C ASN A 143 -14.69 7.09 17.75
N THR A 144 -14.75 7.96 18.75
CA THR A 144 -15.81 8.04 19.76
C THR A 144 -17.14 8.53 19.18
N THR A 145 -17.38 8.41 17.87
CA THR A 145 -18.71 8.65 17.31
C THR A 145 -19.49 7.35 17.39
N ARG A 146 -20.35 7.29 18.42
CA ARG A 146 -21.41 6.28 18.54
C ARG A 146 -22.11 6.20 17.18
N TRP A 147 -22.48 5.00 16.76
CA TRP A 147 -23.25 4.76 15.53
C TRP A 147 -24.51 5.67 15.42
N GLN A 148 -25.03 6.11 16.57
CA GLN A 148 -26.12 7.07 16.71
C GLN A 148 -25.77 8.51 16.24
N ASP A 149 -24.51 8.94 16.31
CA ASP A 149 -24.08 10.28 15.87
C ASP A 149 -23.93 10.33 14.34
N ASN A 150 -23.48 9.26 13.70
CA ASN A 150 -23.49 9.14 12.22
C ASN A 150 -24.92 9.17 11.65
N LEU A 151 -25.90 8.57 12.35
CA LEU A 151 -27.31 8.66 11.95
C LEU A 151 -27.89 10.07 12.10
N LYS A 152 -27.43 10.84 13.10
CA LYS A 152 -27.84 12.24 13.26
C LYS A 152 -27.30 13.15 12.15
N HIS A 153 -26.11 12.86 11.62
CA HIS A 153 -25.55 13.62 10.48
C HIS A 153 -26.25 13.32 9.15
N LEU A 154 -26.90 12.16 9.01
CA LEU A 154 -27.71 11.84 7.83
C LEU A 154 -29.10 12.50 7.89
N VAL A 155 -29.62 12.75 9.09
CA VAL A 155 -30.94 13.37 9.30
C VAL A 155 -30.83 14.89 9.40
N ASN A 156 -29.71 15.42 9.89
CA ASN A 156 -29.48 16.86 10.00
C ASN A 156 -28.47 17.30 8.94
N GLY A 157 -28.89 17.24 7.67
CA GLY A 157 -28.20 17.91 6.58
C GLY A 157 -28.44 19.41 6.68
N ASN A 158 -27.52 20.12 7.32
CA ASN A 158 -27.36 21.56 7.21
C ASN A 158 -25.89 21.89 7.07
#